data_AF-A0A7S4FKF4-F1
#
_entry.id   AF-A0A7S4FKF4-F1
#
_cell.length_a   1.000
_cell.length_b   1.000
_cell.length_c   1.000
_cell.angle_alpha   90.00
_cell.angle_beta   90.00
_cell.angle_gamma   90.00
#
_symmetry.space_group_name_H-M   'P 1'
#
loop_
_entity.id
_entity.type
_entity.pdbx_description
1 polymer ?
#
loop_
_entity_poly.entity_id
_entity_poly.type
_entity_poly.pdbx_seq_one_letter_code
_entity_poly.pdbx_strand_id
1 'polypeptide(L)'
;SEGSTAAADPAFADCGRVACELAAQGRITEAHLHIAASPLSEAARTMLHKQCADATLECDTFAEGLVVKPTSEGRWGVFATRDFKSQDCILQEMAVVPWSWFDFSDPERLEALIAELRTEEGRAKTARLNGMVPRSVPEIPHAVPILRELEGNVRATHPDLEGEELQELMRVLAVVVLNAHEDGCHGFGSLFNSHCTPNVEVRGWIHMDVYCLRDIAAGEELCISYRAHGELDMAVDWRRFRFAQKWGELCTCPRCQRELRELGVEDPDDVA
;
A
#
# COMPACT_ATOMS: atom_id res chain seq x y z
N SER A 1 -15.82 21.70 -28.09
CA SER A 1 -15.00 20.88 -27.20
C SER A 1 -13.56 21.25 -27.44
N GLU A 2 -12.99 22.09 -26.59
CA GLU A 2 -11.59 22.47 -26.68
C GLU A 2 -10.75 21.25 -26.28
N GLY A 3 -10.28 20.51 -27.28
CA GLY A 3 -9.26 19.49 -27.12
C GLY A 3 -7.93 20.16 -26.78
N SER A 4 -7.82 20.68 -25.56
CA SER A 4 -6.52 21.03 -24.98
C SER A 4 -5.72 19.73 -24.92
N THR A 5 -4.71 19.63 -25.78
CA THR A 5 -3.83 18.46 -25.84
C THR A 5 -3.01 18.43 -24.56
N ALA A 6 -3.40 17.60 -23.58
CA ALA A 6 -2.65 17.39 -22.34
C ALA A 6 -1.15 17.11 -22.57
N ALA A 7 -0.81 16.58 -23.76
CA ALA A 7 0.56 16.35 -24.22
C ALA A 7 1.44 17.60 -24.40
N ALA A 8 0.87 18.82 -24.38
CA ALA A 8 1.64 20.06 -24.50
C ALA A 8 2.10 20.63 -23.15
N ASP A 9 1.68 20.05 -22.02
CA ASP A 9 2.06 20.50 -20.68
C ASP A 9 3.48 19.97 -20.31
N PRO A 10 4.48 20.83 -20.09
CA PRO A 10 5.81 20.40 -19.67
C PRO A 10 5.81 19.58 -18.37
N ALA A 11 4.88 19.86 -17.44
CA ALA A 11 4.77 19.12 -16.19
C ALA A 11 4.31 17.67 -16.44
N PHE A 12 3.45 17.46 -17.43
CA PHE A 12 3.03 16.12 -17.85
C PHE A 12 4.20 15.31 -18.41
N ALA A 13 4.99 15.91 -19.31
CA ALA A 13 6.11 15.23 -19.94
C ALA A 13 7.21 14.84 -18.94
N ASP A 14 7.56 15.74 -18.02
CA ASP A 14 8.59 15.46 -17.00
C ASP A 14 8.11 14.41 -15.99
N CYS A 15 6.89 14.57 -15.45
CA CYS A 15 6.32 13.57 -14.54
C CYS A 15 6.18 12.20 -15.20
N GLY A 16 5.73 12.15 -16.47
CA GLY A 16 5.60 10.91 -17.22
C GLY A 16 6.95 10.21 -17.41
N ARG A 17 8.01 10.98 -17.74
CA ARG A 17 9.36 10.44 -17.87
C ARG A 17 9.85 9.82 -16.56
N VAL A 18 9.75 10.55 -15.44
CA VAL A 18 10.20 10.05 -14.12
C VAL A 18 9.39 8.83 -13.68
N ALA A 19 8.06 8.85 -13.85
CA ALA A 19 7.21 7.72 -13.49
C ALA A 19 7.54 6.46 -14.31
N CYS A 20 7.74 6.60 -15.62
CA CYS A 20 8.16 5.48 -16.47
C CYS A 20 9.54 4.93 -16.10
N GLU A 21 10.50 5.80 -15.76
CA GLU A 21 11.83 5.38 -15.28
C GLU A 21 11.73 4.58 -13.98
N LEU A 22 10.89 5.00 -13.04
CA LEU A 22 10.64 4.29 -11.78
C LEU A 22 9.93 2.95 -12.01
N ALA A 23 8.88 2.94 -12.85
CA ALA A 23 8.14 1.71 -13.18
C ALA A 23 9.03 0.67 -13.87
N ALA A 24 9.90 1.10 -14.79
CA ALA A 24 10.87 0.23 -15.46
C ALA A 24 11.91 -0.40 -14.49
N GLN A 25 12.11 0.21 -13.32
CA GLN A 25 12.94 -0.33 -12.23
C GLN A 25 12.14 -1.22 -11.26
N GLY A 26 10.85 -1.45 -11.52
CA GLY A 26 9.94 -2.16 -10.62
C GLY A 26 9.56 -1.36 -9.37
N ARG A 27 9.81 -0.04 -9.33
CA ARG A 27 9.49 0.88 -8.21
C ARG A 27 8.07 1.45 -8.39
N ILE A 28 7.10 0.57 -8.52
CA ILE A 28 5.72 0.89 -8.90
C ILE A 28 5.09 1.86 -7.90
N THR A 29 5.10 1.53 -6.61
CA THR A 29 4.46 2.36 -5.57
C THR A 29 5.00 3.79 -5.62
N GLU A 30 6.32 3.95 -5.68
CA GLU A 30 6.97 5.24 -5.81
C GLU A 30 6.60 6.00 -7.09
N ALA A 31 6.51 5.31 -8.23
CA ALA A 31 6.08 5.91 -9.49
C ALA A 31 4.67 6.50 -9.38
N HIS A 32 3.72 5.74 -8.81
CA HIS A 32 2.36 6.22 -8.59
C HIS A 32 2.31 7.37 -7.57
N LEU A 33 3.09 7.33 -6.49
CA LEU A 33 3.18 8.44 -5.54
C LEU A 33 3.78 9.71 -6.18
N HIS A 34 4.76 9.57 -7.07
CA HIS A 34 5.33 10.68 -7.82
C HIS A 34 4.28 11.35 -8.73
N ILE A 35 3.48 10.54 -9.46
CA ILE A 35 2.35 11.04 -10.25
C ILE A 35 1.34 11.76 -9.35
N ALA A 36 1.02 11.19 -8.20
CA ALA A 36 0.02 11.74 -7.27
C ALA A 36 0.44 13.08 -6.64
N ALA A 37 1.73 13.24 -6.36
CA ALA A 37 2.31 14.46 -5.79
C ALA A 37 2.53 15.57 -6.84
N SER A 38 2.53 15.23 -8.13
CA SER A 38 2.80 16.18 -9.21
C SER A 38 1.62 17.12 -9.47
N PRO A 39 1.87 18.39 -9.88
CA PRO A 39 0.85 19.41 -10.10
C PRO A 39 0.11 19.22 -11.44
N LEU A 40 -0.43 18.02 -11.65
CA LEU A 40 -1.13 17.62 -12.87
C LEU A 40 -2.65 17.84 -12.73
N SER A 41 -3.30 18.13 -13.86
CA SER A 41 -4.77 18.02 -13.94
C SER A 41 -5.23 16.58 -13.66
N GLU A 42 -6.49 16.41 -13.27
CA GLU A 42 -7.03 15.07 -12.98
C GLU A 42 -6.96 14.14 -14.20
N ALA A 43 -7.31 14.63 -15.39
CA ALA A 43 -7.25 13.83 -16.61
C ALA A 43 -5.80 13.40 -16.95
N ALA A 44 -4.83 14.30 -16.80
CA ALA A 44 -3.41 13.99 -16.97
C ALA A 44 -2.94 12.93 -15.96
N ARG A 45 -3.35 13.04 -14.71
CA ARG A 45 -3.03 12.10 -13.63
C ARG A 45 -3.60 10.70 -13.90
N THR A 46 -4.88 10.61 -14.28
CA THR A 46 -5.52 9.34 -14.68
C THR A 46 -4.77 8.67 -15.82
N MET A 47 -4.40 9.43 -16.85
CA MET A 47 -3.65 8.91 -17.99
C MET A 47 -2.26 8.41 -17.58
N LEU A 48 -1.51 9.15 -16.76
CA LEU A 48 -0.17 8.71 -16.31
C LEU A 48 -0.22 7.49 -15.40
N HIS A 49 -1.20 7.38 -14.49
CA HIS A 49 -1.34 6.16 -13.68
C HIS A 49 -1.59 4.93 -14.54
N LYS A 50 -2.46 5.03 -15.55
CA LYS A 50 -2.70 3.95 -16.51
C LYS A 50 -1.44 3.60 -17.29
N GLN A 51 -0.71 4.60 -17.81
CA GLN A 51 0.54 4.38 -18.55
C GLN A 51 1.63 3.75 -17.69
N CYS A 52 1.74 4.17 -16.43
CA CYS A 52 2.66 3.60 -15.44
C CYS A 52 2.35 2.11 -15.20
N ALA A 53 1.08 1.78 -14.99
CA ALA A 53 0.64 0.39 -14.83
C ALA A 53 0.88 -0.44 -16.11
N ASP A 54 0.57 0.09 -17.28
CA ASP A 54 0.79 -0.60 -18.57
C ASP A 54 2.28 -0.86 -18.88
N ALA A 55 3.18 -0.04 -18.33
CA ALA A 55 4.62 -0.20 -18.47
C ALA A 55 5.22 -1.20 -17.47
N THR A 56 4.42 -1.69 -16.53
CA THR A 56 4.86 -2.53 -15.41
C THR A 56 4.62 -4.00 -15.72
N LEU A 57 5.64 -4.85 -15.55
CA LEU A 57 5.52 -6.28 -15.85
C LEU A 57 4.65 -7.04 -14.85
N GLU A 58 4.52 -6.52 -13.64
CA GLU A 58 3.74 -7.11 -12.57
C GLU A 58 2.24 -6.79 -12.67
N CYS A 59 1.83 -5.84 -13.52
CA CYS A 59 0.43 -5.44 -13.62
C CYS A 59 -0.20 -6.02 -14.90
N ASP A 60 -1.08 -7.01 -14.74
CA ASP A 60 -1.80 -7.64 -15.86
C ASP A 60 -3.06 -6.84 -16.23
N THR A 61 -3.81 -6.42 -15.21
CA THR A 61 -5.01 -5.59 -15.38
C THR A 61 -4.89 -4.33 -14.54
N PHE A 62 -5.13 -3.18 -15.16
CA PHE A 62 -5.30 -1.90 -14.48
C PHE A 62 -6.43 -1.14 -15.14
N ALA A 63 -7.56 -1.01 -14.47
CA ALA A 63 -8.70 -0.30 -15.04
C ALA A 63 -8.40 1.20 -15.17
N GLU A 64 -8.72 1.77 -16.33
CA GLU A 64 -8.68 3.22 -16.50
C GLU A 64 -9.61 3.87 -15.47
N GLY A 65 -9.16 4.96 -14.84
CA GLY A 65 -9.92 5.69 -13.83
C GLY A 65 -9.49 5.43 -12.39
N LEU A 66 -8.48 4.60 -12.15
CA LEU A 66 -7.82 4.51 -10.85
C LEU A 66 -6.76 5.62 -10.71
N VAL A 67 -6.84 6.39 -9.63
CA VAL A 67 -5.87 7.45 -9.33
C VAL A 67 -5.47 7.42 -7.87
N VAL A 68 -4.25 7.88 -7.60
CA VAL A 68 -3.74 8.05 -6.24
C VAL A 68 -3.83 9.52 -5.85
N LYS A 69 -4.39 9.79 -4.67
CA LYS A 69 -4.61 11.13 -4.14
C LYS A 69 -4.39 11.15 -2.62
N PRO A 70 -4.05 12.31 -2.03
CA PRO A 70 -4.06 12.43 -0.59
C PRO A 70 -5.48 12.29 -0.04
N THR A 71 -5.65 11.57 1.06
CA THR A 71 -6.87 11.50 1.85
C THR A 71 -7.01 12.74 2.72
N SER A 72 -8.17 12.93 3.37
CA SER A 72 -8.37 14.02 4.34
C SER A 72 -7.42 13.96 5.54
N GLU A 73 -6.82 12.80 5.80
CA GLU A 73 -5.86 12.57 6.89
C GLU A 73 -4.40 12.76 6.43
N GLY A 74 -4.17 13.21 5.20
CA GLY A 74 -2.82 13.39 4.64
C GLY A 74 -2.11 12.09 4.26
N ARG A 75 -2.81 10.94 4.31
CA ARG A 75 -2.33 9.65 3.78
C ARG A 75 -2.56 9.58 2.29
N TRP A 76 -2.01 8.59 1.60
CA TRP A 76 -2.36 8.32 0.20
C TRP A 76 -3.53 7.32 0.15
N GLY A 77 -4.38 7.43 -0.87
CA GLY A 77 -5.47 6.48 -1.11
C GLY A 77 -5.74 6.35 -2.60
N VAL A 78 -6.42 5.27 -2.98
CA VAL A 78 -6.85 5.00 -4.36
C VAL A 78 -8.28 5.50 -4.53
N PHE A 79 -8.55 6.24 -5.60
CA PHE A 79 -9.86 6.83 -5.90
C PHE A 79 -10.30 6.48 -7.31
N ALA A 80 -11.62 6.39 -7.49
CA ALA A 80 -12.24 6.27 -8.80
C ALA A 80 -12.42 7.65 -9.44
N THR A 81 -12.04 7.84 -10.71
CA THR A 81 -12.37 9.05 -11.50
C THR A 81 -13.51 8.82 -12.50
N ARG A 82 -14.08 7.62 -12.49
CA ARG A 82 -15.27 7.25 -13.24
C ARG A 82 -16.05 6.20 -12.47
N ASP A 83 -17.24 5.88 -12.95
CA ASP A 83 -18.03 4.81 -12.36
C ASP A 83 -17.45 3.43 -12.68
N PHE A 84 -17.53 2.53 -11.71
CA PHE A 84 -17.27 1.10 -11.86
C PHE A 84 -18.52 0.30 -11.49
N LYS A 85 -18.70 -0.86 -12.11
CA LYS A 85 -19.80 -1.77 -11.82
C LYS A 85 -19.41 -2.82 -10.81
N SER A 86 -20.41 -3.31 -10.07
CA SER A 86 -20.22 -4.48 -9.22
C SER A 86 -19.59 -5.63 -10.01
N GLN A 87 -18.61 -6.29 -9.39
CA GLN A 87 -17.81 -7.37 -9.97
C GLN A 87 -16.84 -6.98 -11.10
N ASP A 88 -16.67 -5.69 -11.41
CA ASP A 88 -15.56 -5.25 -12.26
C ASP A 88 -14.23 -5.63 -11.60
N CYS A 89 -13.34 -6.27 -12.36
CA CYS A 89 -11.93 -6.43 -11.98
C CYS A 89 -11.19 -5.14 -12.32
N ILE A 90 -10.69 -4.44 -11.30
CA ILE A 90 -10.06 -3.14 -11.48
C ILE A 90 -8.54 -3.19 -11.40
N LEU A 91 -7.98 -4.22 -10.77
CA LEU A 91 -6.55 -4.45 -10.68
C LEU A 91 -6.28 -5.95 -10.69
N GLN A 92 -5.27 -6.39 -11.43
CA GLN A 92 -4.61 -7.68 -11.26
C GLN A 92 -3.11 -7.41 -11.24
N GLU A 93 -2.46 -7.73 -10.12
CA GLU A 93 -1.05 -7.44 -9.89
C GLU A 93 -0.34 -8.67 -9.29
N MET A 94 0.89 -8.91 -9.74
CA MET A 94 1.83 -9.85 -9.15
C MET A 94 2.68 -9.15 -8.09
N ALA A 95 3.16 -9.91 -7.11
CA ALA A 95 4.07 -9.34 -6.13
C ALA A 95 5.35 -8.77 -6.79
N VAL A 96 5.70 -7.52 -6.45
CA VAL A 96 6.97 -6.89 -6.87
C VAL A 96 8.16 -7.52 -6.17
N VAL A 97 7.96 -8.02 -4.95
CA VAL A 97 8.94 -8.88 -4.28
C VAL A 97 8.19 -10.04 -3.65
N PRO A 98 8.63 -11.28 -3.86
CA PRO A 98 7.98 -12.48 -3.33
C PRO A 98 8.38 -12.72 -1.87
N TRP A 99 8.40 -11.66 -1.06
CA TRP A 99 8.69 -11.71 0.36
C TRP A 99 7.38 -11.59 1.12
N SER A 100 7.02 -12.68 1.80
CA SER A 100 5.79 -12.83 2.57
C SER A 100 6.09 -12.77 4.05
N TRP A 101 5.07 -12.54 4.87
CA TRP A 101 5.23 -12.54 6.34
C TRP A 101 5.81 -13.87 6.89
N PHE A 102 5.66 -14.99 6.15
CA PHE A 102 6.24 -16.29 6.52
C PHE A 102 7.78 -16.26 6.53
N ASP A 103 8.39 -15.48 5.63
CA ASP A 103 9.84 -15.40 5.49
C ASP A 103 10.51 -14.73 6.70
N PHE A 104 9.73 -14.01 7.51
CA PHE A 104 10.18 -13.34 8.74
C PHE A 104 9.91 -14.17 10.00
N SER A 105 8.94 -15.08 9.92
CA SER A 105 8.61 -15.97 11.03
C SER A 105 9.57 -17.14 11.17
N ASP A 106 10.33 -17.44 10.11
CA ASP A 106 11.29 -18.53 10.04
C ASP A 106 12.73 -17.98 10.10
N PRO A 107 13.55 -18.38 11.09
CA PRO A 107 14.91 -17.87 11.24
C PRO A 107 15.84 -18.17 10.05
N GLU A 108 15.69 -19.32 9.38
CA GLU A 108 16.54 -19.69 8.24
C GLU A 108 16.20 -18.84 7.02
N ARG A 109 14.91 -18.56 6.80
CA ARG A 109 14.46 -17.66 5.73
C ARG A 109 14.86 -16.22 5.99
N LEU A 110 14.78 -15.76 7.24
CA LEU A 110 15.23 -14.42 7.62
C LEU A 110 16.73 -14.24 7.36
N GLU A 111 17.54 -15.23 7.72
CA GLU A 111 18.98 -15.25 7.42
C GLU A 111 19.23 -15.20 5.90
N ALA A 112 18.51 -16.01 5.12
CA ALA A 112 18.62 -16.02 3.67
C ALA A 112 18.24 -14.68 3.04
N LEU A 113 17.16 -14.05 3.53
CA LEU A 113 16.76 -12.71 3.12
C LEU A 113 17.87 -11.70 3.44
N ILE A 114 18.42 -11.71 4.65
CA ILE A 114 19.48 -10.77 5.05
C ILE A 114 20.73 -10.96 4.18
N ALA A 115 21.12 -12.20 3.89
CA ALA A 115 22.20 -12.49 2.95
C ALA A 115 21.90 -11.95 1.54
N GLU A 116 20.66 -12.13 1.05
CA GLU A 116 20.21 -11.61 -0.24
C GLU A 116 20.31 -10.07 -0.28
N LEU A 117 19.83 -9.38 0.75
CA LEU A 117 19.82 -7.91 0.84
C LEU A 117 21.22 -7.28 0.73
N ARG A 118 22.27 -8.03 1.06
CA ARG A 118 23.67 -7.60 0.92
C ARG A 118 24.21 -7.71 -0.51
N THR A 119 23.52 -8.43 -1.39
CA THR A 119 23.88 -8.54 -2.81
C THR A 119 23.39 -7.33 -3.61
N GLU A 120 23.93 -7.13 -4.81
CA GLU A 120 23.44 -6.09 -5.74
C GLU A 120 21.99 -6.36 -6.19
N GLU A 121 21.66 -7.63 -6.44
CA GLU A 121 20.31 -8.05 -6.81
C GLU A 121 19.31 -7.80 -5.67
N GLY A 122 19.68 -8.14 -4.43
CA GLY A 122 18.84 -7.89 -3.26
C GLY A 122 18.57 -6.40 -3.05
N ARG A 123 19.59 -5.54 -3.19
CA ARG A 123 19.39 -4.08 -3.16
C ARG A 123 18.47 -3.58 -4.28
N ALA A 124 18.56 -4.16 -5.47
CA ALA A 124 17.62 -3.82 -6.54
C ALA A 124 16.18 -4.24 -6.17
N LYS A 125 15.99 -5.38 -5.50
CA LYS A 125 14.69 -5.81 -4.98
C LYS A 125 14.16 -4.92 -3.85
N THR A 126 15.00 -4.47 -2.91
CA THR A 126 14.54 -3.54 -1.85
C THR A 126 14.08 -2.21 -2.40
N ALA A 127 14.71 -1.72 -3.47
CA ALA A 127 14.28 -0.48 -4.11
C ALA A 127 12.84 -0.58 -4.63
N ARG A 128 12.37 -1.78 -5.03
CA ARG A 128 10.98 -2.02 -5.47
C ARG A 128 9.94 -1.80 -4.38
N LEU A 129 10.37 -1.84 -3.11
CA LEU A 129 9.54 -1.53 -1.94
C LEU A 129 9.47 -0.03 -1.63
N ASN A 130 10.20 0.82 -2.36
CA ASN A 130 10.17 2.25 -2.12
C ASN A 130 8.77 2.83 -2.38
N GLY A 131 8.36 3.74 -1.50
CA GLY A 131 7.01 4.32 -1.50
C GLY A 131 6.00 3.56 -0.63
N MET A 132 6.23 2.29 -0.32
CA MET A 132 5.39 1.54 0.62
C MET A 132 5.63 2.02 2.06
N VAL A 133 4.61 1.88 2.92
CA VAL A 133 4.69 2.32 4.33
C VAL A 133 5.27 1.18 5.19
N PRO A 134 6.31 1.40 6.00
CA PRO A 134 6.96 2.66 6.28
C PRO A 134 8.03 3.01 5.24
N ARG A 135 8.07 4.28 4.84
CA ARG A 135 9.01 4.78 3.83
C ARG A 135 10.40 5.05 4.41
N SER A 136 10.48 5.13 5.74
CA SER A 136 11.72 5.36 6.49
C SER A 136 11.60 4.78 7.90
N VAL A 137 12.73 4.58 8.59
CA VAL A 137 12.76 4.05 9.97
C VAL A 137 11.87 4.86 10.94
N PRO A 138 11.86 6.21 10.92
CA PRO A 138 10.95 6.99 11.78
C PRO A 138 9.45 6.73 11.56
N GLU A 139 9.05 6.18 10.41
CA GLU A 139 7.64 5.83 10.14
C GLU A 139 7.25 4.44 10.67
N ILE A 140 8.18 3.65 11.21
CA ILE A 140 7.89 2.31 11.75
C ILE A 140 6.93 2.45 12.95
N PRO A 141 5.72 1.85 12.91
CA PRO A 141 4.76 1.99 14.00
C PRO A 141 5.14 1.07 15.17
N HIS A 142 5.96 1.57 16.10
CA HIS A 142 6.39 0.83 17.30
C HIS A 142 5.25 0.44 18.28
N ALA A 143 4.02 0.91 18.01
CA ALA A 143 2.82 0.40 18.66
C ALA A 143 2.53 -1.06 18.27
N VAL A 144 2.91 -1.48 17.06
CA VAL A 144 2.82 -2.86 16.56
C VAL A 144 3.83 -3.75 17.31
N PRO A 145 3.41 -4.79 18.05
CA PRO A 145 4.29 -5.56 18.93
C PRO A 145 5.52 -6.14 18.22
N ILE A 146 5.34 -6.74 17.04
CA ILE A 146 6.46 -7.35 16.29
C ILE A 146 7.47 -6.30 15.79
N LEU A 147 7.03 -5.07 15.53
CA LEU A 147 7.89 -3.98 15.05
C LEU A 147 8.58 -3.22 16.19
N ARG A 148 8.02 -3.29 17.41
CA ARG A 148 8.62 -2.68 18.60
C ARG A 148 9.99 -3.26 18.93
N GLU A 149 10.12 -4.58 18.79
CA GLU A 149 11.33 -5.32 19.13
C GLU A 149 12.25 -5.52 17.92
N LEU A 150 11.89 -4.97 16.75
CA LEU A 150 12.55 -5.25 15.48
C LEU A 150 14.06 -4.96 15.52
N GLU A 151 14.46 -3.77 15.99
CA GLU A 151 15.88 -3.43 16.07
C GLU A 151 16.65 -4.37 17.01
N GLY A 152 16.07 -4.65 18.19
CA GLY A 152 16.69 -5.55 19.17
C GLY A 152 16.89 -6.95 18.61
N ASN A 153 15.89 -7.46 17.88
CA ASN A 153 15.93 -8.76 17.24
C ASN A 153 16.98 -8.81 16.13
N VAL A 154 17.01 -7.81 15.24
CA VAL A 154 18.01 -7.72 14.16
C VAL A 154 19.43 -7.63 14.73
N ARG A 155 19.65 -6.82 15.76
CA ARG A 155 20.99 -6.71 16.38
C ARG A 155 21.41 -7.98 17.13
N ALA A 156 20.46 -8.72 17.68
CA ALA A 156 20.76 -9.98 18.37
C ALA A 156 21.23 -11.07 17.39
N THR A 157 20.69 -11.09 16.17
CA THR A 157 21.08 -12.05 15.13
C THR A 157 22.23 -11.57 14.24
N HIS A 158 22.31 -10.26 13.98
CA HIS A 158 23.32 -9.62 13.13
C HIS A 158 23.98 -8.42 13.83
N PRO A 159 24.85 -8.67 14.82
CA PRO A 159 25.52 -7.60 15.58
C PRO A 159 26.52 -6.80 14.74
N ASP A 160 26.88 -7.26 13.53
CA ASP A 160 27.76 -6.56 12.60
C ASP A 160 27.05 -5.45 11.80
N LEU A 161 25.71 -5.43 11.78
CA LEU A 161 24.94 -4.41 11.05
C LEU A 161 24.89 -3.08 11.79
N GLU A 162 25.31 -2.02 11.12
CA GLU A 162 25.30 -0.66 11.64
C GLU A 162 24.89 0.36 10.57
N GLY A 163 24.63 1.60 11.00
CA GLY A 163 24.38 2.74 10.10
C GLY A 163 23.23 2.52 9.13
N GLU A 164 23.45 2.88 7.86
CA GLU A 164 22.46 2.82 6.78
C GLU A 164 22.02 1.39 6.46
N GLU A 165 22.91 0.40 6.58
CA GLU A 165 22.60 -1.01 6.29
C GLU A 165 21.57 -1.56 7.29
N LEU A 166 21.76 -1.27 8.58
CA LEU A 166 20.80 -1.65 9.61
C LEU A 166 19.46 -0.93 9.43
N GLN A 167 19.49 0.37 9.13
CA GLN A 167 18.28 1.15 8.92
C GLN A 167 17.47 0.66 7.73
N GLU A 168 18.15 0.34 6.62
CA GLU A 168 17.52 -0.20 5.43
C GLU A 168 16.93 -1.58 5.68
N LEU A 169 17.66 -2.46 6.38
CA LEU A 169 17.13 -3.75 6.78
C LEU A 169 15.87 -3.58 7.62
N MET A 170 15.90 -2.79 8.68
CA MET A 170 14.73 -2.53 9.53
C MET A 170 13.54 -1.98 8.73
N ARG A 171 13.78 -1.04 7.80
CA ARG A 171 12.74 -0.51 6.93
C ARG A 171 12.13 -1.62 6.07
N VAL A 172 12.96 -2.42 5.39
CA VAL A 172 12.50 -3.53 4.54
C VAL A 172 11.68 -4.53 5.34
N LEU A 173 12.18 -5.00 6.49
CA LEU A 173 11.44 -5.95 7.34
C LEU A 173 10.08 -5.35 7.76
N ALA A 174 10.04 -4.08 8.15
CA ALA A 174 8.80 -3.41 8.53
C ALA A 174 7.81 -3.23 7.37
N VAL A 175 8.31 -2.89 6.17
CA VAL A 175 7.47 -2.81 4.95
C VAL A 175 6.83 -4.17 4.68
N VAL A 176 7.61 -5.24 4.71
CA VAL A 176 7.06 -6.56 4.38
C VAL A 176 6.05 -7.02 5.44
N VAL A 177 6.32 -6.79 6.73
CA VAL A 177 5.33 -7.08 7.80
C VAL A 177 4.00 -6.34 7.60
N LEU A 178 4.03 -5.10 7.10
CA LEU A 178 2.85 -4.25 7.01
C LEU A 178 2.10 -4.32 5.67
N ASN A 179 2.78 -4.69 4.58
CA ASN A 179 2.22 -4.66 3.22
C ASN A 179 2.18 -6.03 2.53
N ALA A 180 2.84 -7.05 3.06
CA ALA A 180 2.84 -8.35 2.39
C ALA A 180 1.50 -9.05 2.49
N HIS A 181 1.12 -9.64 1.36
CA HIS A 181 0.09 -10.65 1.24
C HIS A 181 0.73 -12.05 1.29
N GLU A 182 -0.02 -13.09 0.95
CA GLU A 182 0.46 -14.47 1.02
C GLU A 182 1.61 -14.75 0.04
N ASP A 183 1.62 -14.08 -1.11
CA ASP A 183 2.55 -14.25 -2.22
C ASP A 183 3.65 -13.16 -2.29
N GLY A 184 3.49 -12.06 -1.57
CA GLY A 184 4.51 -11.02 -1.44
C GLY A 184 3.97 -9.61 -1.27
N CYS A 185 4.80 -8.60 -1.54
CA CYS A 185 4.40 -7.20 -1.55
C CYS A 185 3.95 -6.77 -2.96
N HIS A 186 2.84 -6.04 -3.03
CA HIS A 186 2.22 -5.59 -4.29
C HIS A 186 2.36 -4.08 -4.43
N GLY A 187 2.77 -3.61 -5.61
CA GLY A 187 3.19 -2.22 -5.83
C GLY A 187 2.03 -1.23 -5.74
N PHE A 188 1.04 -1.35 -6.62
CA PHE A 188 -0.14 -0.50 -6.58
C PHE A 188 -1.11 -0.95 -5.48
N GLY A 189 -1.22 -2.26 -5.26
CA GLY A 189 -2.04 -2.87 -4.21
C GLY A 189 -1.80 -2.31 -2.81
N SER A 190 -0.57 -1.93 -2.46
CA SER A 190 -0.24 -1.36 -1.15
C SER A 190 -0.82 0.05 -0.90
N LEU A 191 -1.42 0.69 -1.91
CA LEU A 191 -1.98 2.04 -1.81
C LEU A 191 -3.47 2.05 -1.43
N PHE A 192 -4.14 0.90 -1.43
CA PHE A 192 -5.54 0.81 -0.98
C PHE A 192 -5.62 0.93 0.53
N ASN A 193 -6.41 1.86 1.05
CA ASN A 193 -6.66 1.96 2.48
C ASN A 193 -7.61 0.86 2.98
N SER A 194 -7.61 0.63 4.29
CA SER A 194 -8.53 -0.32 4.92
C SER A 194 -9.86 0.33 5.31
N HIS A 195 -10.96 -0.41 5.12
CA HIS A 195 -12.28 -0.03 5.64
C HIS A 195 -13.03 -1.25 6.21
N CYS A 196 -13.81 -1.10 7.29
CA CYS A 196 -14.60 -2.21 7.86
C CYS A 196 -15.87 -2.55 7.06
N THR A 197 -16.24 -1.70 6.10
CA THR A 197 -17.20 -1.97 5.02
C THR A 197 -16.53 -1.61 3.72
N PRO A 198 -15.60 -2.45 3.24
CA PRO A 198 -14.87 -2.16 2.03
C PRO A 198 -15.82 -2.11 0.83
N ASN A 199 -15.44 -1.40 -0.23
CA ASN A 199 -16.19 -1.32 -1.47
C ASN A 199 -15.49 -2.07 -2.62
N VAL A 200 -14.27 -2.56 -2.38
CA VAL A 200 -13.55 -3.52 -3.21
C VAL A 200 -13.02 -4.67 -2.36
N GLU A 201 -12.77 -5.83 -2.95
CA GLU A 201 -12.16 -6.97 -2.27
C GLU A 201 -10.95 -7.49 -3.03
N VAL A 202 -9.99 -8.04 -2.29
CA VAL A 202 -8.85 -8.76 -2.84
C VAL A 202 -9.22 -10.24 -2.96
N ARG A 203 -8.97 -10.82 -4.12
CA ARG A 203 -9.08 -12.24 -4.44
C ARG A 203 -7.75 -12.73 -5.01
N GLY A 204 -7.61 -14.05 -5.11
CA GLY A 204 -6.42 -14.70 -5.65
C GLY A 204 -5.42 -15.10 -4.57
N TRP A 205 -4.63 -16.13 -4.87
CA TRP A 205 -3.55 -16.63 -4.01
C TRP A 205 -2.18 -16.27 -4.57
N ILE A 206 -2.00 -16.37 -5.89
CA ILE A 206 -0.72 -16.12 -6.58
C ILE A 206 -0.64 -14.68 -7.13
N HIS A 207 -1.79 -14.04 -7.28
CA HIS A 207 -1.94 -12.68 -7.80
C HIS A 207 -2.93 -11.95 -6.90
N MET A 208 -2.73 -10.64 -6.74
CA MET A 208 -3.71 -9.76 -6.14
C MET A 208 -4.71 -9.33 -7.21
N ASP A 209 -5.91 -9.89 -7.17
CA ASP A 209 -7.02 -9.45 -8.00
C ASP A 209 -7.98 -8.58 -7.17
N VAL A 210 -8.22 -7.33 -7.58
CA VAL A 210 -9.13 -6.42 -6.88
C VAL A 210 -10.44 -6.29 -7.65
N TYR A 211 -11.55 -6.63 -6.99
CA TYR A 211 -12.90 -6.59 -7.57
C TYR A 211 -13.81 -5.62 -6.83
N CYS A 212 -14.66 -4.92 -7.56
CA CYS A 212 -15.72 -4.09 -6.97
C CYS A 212 -16.79 -4.95 -6.28
N LEU A 213 -17.09 -4.67 -5.02
CA LEU A 213 -18.15 -5.35 -4.25
C LEU A 213 -19.55 -4.82 -4.56
N ARG A 214 -19.63 -3.61 -5.12
CA ARG A 214 -20.83 -2.89 -5.51
C ARG A 214 -20.51 -1.91 -6.65
N ASP A 215 -21.54 -1.26 -7.19
CA ASP A 215 -21.32 -0.10 -8.05
C ASP A 215 -20.57 0.99 -7.25
N ILE A 216 -19.54 1.57 -7.89
CA ILE A 216 -18.70 2.63 -7.36
C ILE A 216 -18.93 3.87 -8.22
N ALA A 217 -19.23 5.00 -7.59
CA ALA A 217 -19.33 6.28 -8.27
C ALA A 217 -17.95 6.95 -8.42
N ALA A 218 -17.80 7.76 -9.47
CA ALA A 218 -16.67 8.67 -9.58
C ALA A 218 -16.51 9.54 -8.32
N GLY A 219 -15.28 9.67 -7.84
CA GLY A 219 -14.90 10.42 -6.65
C GLY A 219 -14.84 9.59 -5.36
N GLU A 220 -15.36 8.35 -5.35
CA GLU A 220 -15.23 7.48 -4.20
C GLU A 220 -13.78 6.99 -4.00
N GLU A 221 -13.36 6.89 -2.73
CA GLU A 221 -12.16 6.16 -2.35
C GLU A 221 -12.44 4.65 -2.43
N LEU A 222 -11.49 3.90 -2.97
CA LEU A 222 -11.52 2.45 -3.05
C LEU A 222 -10.77 1.89 -1.85
N CYS A 223 -11.47 1.15 -1.00
CA CYS A 223 -10.91 0.57 0.20
C CYS A 223 -11.13 -0.94 0.23
N ILE A 224 -10.07 -1.67 0.60
CA ILE A 224 -10.11 -3.11 0.85
C ILE A 224 -10.31 -3.38 2.36
N SER A 225 -10.51 -4.63 2.73
CA SER A 225 -10.37 -5.05 4.13
C SER A 225 -8.96 -5.59 4.33
N TYR A 226 -8.22 -5.04 5.29
CA TYR A 226 -6.97 -5.66 5.73
C TYR A 226 -7.16 -6.86 6.66
N ARG A 227 -8.41 -7.15 7.02
CA ARG A 227 -8.84 -8.21 7.93
C ARG A 227 -9.51 -9.33 7.18
N ALA A 228 -9.44 -10.53 7.76
CA ALA A 228 -10.16 -11.67 7.22
C ALA A 228 -11.68 -11.42 7.29
N HIS A 229 -12.45 -12.02 6.38
CA HIS A 229 -13.89 -11.75 6.29
C HIS A 229 -14.64 -11.98 7.60
N GLY A 230 -14.36 -13.09 8.30
CA GLY A 230 -14.99 -13.39 9.60
C GLY A 230 -14.64 -12.40 10.73
N GLU A 231 -13.53 -11.65 10.60
CA GLU A 231 -13.15 -10.60 11.54
C GLU A 231 -14.00 -9.33 11.37
N LEU A 232 -14.65 -9.15 10.21
CA LEU A 232 -15.52 -7.99 9.94
C LEU A 232 -16.88 -8.09 10.65
N ASP A 233 -17.29 -9.29 11.05
CA ASP A 233 -18.53 -9.54 11.80
C ASP A 233 -18.36 -9.38 13.32
N MET A 234 -17.12 -9.28 13.80
CA MET A 234 -16.80 -9.08 15.21
C MET A 234 -17.21 -7.67 15.68
N ALA A 235 -17.37 -7.46 16.98
CA ALA A 235 -17.72 -6.16 17.57
C ALA A 235 -16.65 -5.07 17.31
N VAL A 236 -17.06 -3.80 17.35
CA VAL A 236 -16.20 -2.64 16.99
C VAL A 236 -14.92 -2.55 17.82
N ASP A 237 -15.01 -2.84 19.12
CA ASP A 237 -13.89 -2.86 20.06
C ASP A 237 -12.84 -3.91 19.65
N TRP A 238 -13.29 -5.13 19.37
CA TRP A 238 -12.44 -6.20 18.90
C TRP A 238 -11.80 -5.86 17.56
N ARG A 239 -12.60 -5.35 16.62
CA ARG A 239 -12.16 -4.91 15.29
C ARG A 239 -11.07 -3.84 15.39
N ARG A 240 -11.27 -2.78 16.18
CA ARG A 240 -10.28 -1.71 16.36
C ARG A 240 -9.03 -2.20 17.10
N PHE A 241 -9.18 -3.03 18.13
CA PHE A 241 -8.06 -3.63 18.87
C PHE A 241 -7.15 -4.45 17.95
N ARG A 242 -7.72 -5.34 17.14
CA ARG A 242 -6.95 -6.18 16.21
C ARG A 242 -6.29 -5.36 15.11
N PHE A 243 -6.95 -4.31 14.64
CA PHE A 243 -6.36 -3.35 13.71
C PHE A 243 -5.13 -2.67 14.34
N ALA A 244 -5.24 -2.16 15.57
CA ALA A 244 -4.12 -1.55 16.28
C ALA A 244 -2.97 -2.52 16.56
N GLN A 245 -3.25 -3.79 16.85
CA GLN A 245 -2.19 -4.78 17.02
C GLN A 245 -1.34 -5.00 15.76
N LYS A 246 -1.92 -4.83 14.56
CA LYS A 246 -1.23 -5.11 13.29
C LYS A 246 -0.71 -3.86 12.58
N TRP A 247 -1.40 -2.72 12.69
CA TRP A 247 -1.04 -1.47 12.02
C TRP A 247 -0.71 -0.31 12.97
N GLY A 248 -0.80 -0.50 14.28
CA GLY A 248 -0.35 0.46 15.28
C GLY A 248 -1.30 1.61 15.58
N GLU A 249 -2.48 1.64 14.94
CA GLU A 249 -3.50 2.68 15.10
C GLU A 249 -4.90 2.06 15.21
N LEU A 250 -5.86 2.82 15.74
CA LEU A 250 -7.25 2.38 15.78
C LEU A 250 -7.95 2.68 14.45
N CYS A 251 -8.86 1.80 14.03
CA CYS A 251 -9.64 2.04 12.82
C CYS A 251 -10.69 3.14 13.04
N THR A 252 -10.57 4.23 12.28
CA THR A 252 -11.44 5.42 12.31
C THR A 252 -12.49 5.43 11.20
N CYS A 253 -12.69 4.31 10.49
CA CYS A 253 -13.64 4.29 9.38
C CYS A 253 -15.09 4.62 9.82
N PRO A 254 -15.93 5.19 8.94
CA PRO A 254 -17.33 5.53 9.21
C PRO A 254 -18.16 4.44 9.92
N ARG A 255 -17.94 3.16 9.60
CA ARG A 255 -18.59 2.04 10.28
C ARG A 255 -18.17 1.95 11.75
N CYS A 256 -16.87 2.02 12.04
CA CYS A 256 -16.36 1.97 13.41
C CYS A 256 -16.84 3.18 14.23
N GLN A 257 -16.76 4.39 13.68
CA GLN A 257 -17.24 5.59 14.36
C GLN A 257 -18.75 5.54 14.66
N ARG A 258 -19.56 5.05 13.71
CA ARG A 258 -20.99 4.85 13.93
C ARG A 258 -21.26 3.87 15.08
N GLU A 259 -20.64 2.69 15.04
CA GLU A 259 -20.84 1.65 16.06
C GLU A 259 -20.36 2.11 17.46
N LEU A 260 -19.27 2.88 17.56
CA LEU A 260 -18.84 3.47 18.85
C LEU A 260 -19.86 4.47 19.41
N ARG A 261 -20.40 5.34 18.56
CA ARG A 261 -21.46 6.28 18.96
C ARG A 261 -22.72 5.57 19.44
N GLU A 262 -23.10 4.47 18.78
CA GLU A 262 -24.24 3.62 19.20
C GLU A 262 -24.01 2.98 20.58
N LEU A 263 -22.74 2.72 20.94
CA LEU A 263 -22.36 2.22 22.27
C LEU A 263 -22.18 3.33 23.32
N GLY A 264 -22.32 4.61 22.95
CA GLY A 264 -22.06 5.73 23.84
C GLY A 264 -20.59 5.89 24.25
N VAL A 265 -19.67 5.38 23.42
CA VAL A 265 -18.22 5.56 23.61
C VAL A 265 -17.78 6.75 22.77
N GLU A 266 -17.27 7.80 23.43
CA GLU A 266 -16.63 8.94 22.74
C GLU A 266 -15.33 8.47 22.07
N ASP A 267 -15.08 8.89 20.83
CA ASP A 267 -13.82 8.55 20.16
C ASP A 267 -12.68 9.27 20.91
N PRO A 268 -11.66 8.57 21.42
CA PRO A 268 -10.55 9.23 22.13
C PRO A 268 -9.86 10.32 21.29
N ASP A 269 -9.96 10.25 19.96
CA ASP A 269 -9.42 11.27 19.06
C ASP A 269 -10.28 12.54 18.97
N ASP A 270 -11.54 12.52 19.43
CA ASP A 270 -12.41 13.71 19.50
C ASP A 270 -12.12 14.60 20.73
N VAL A 271 -11.25 14.14 21.65
CA VAL A 271 -10.94 14.80 22.94
C VAL A 271 -9.62 15.59 22.89
N ALA A 272 -8.91 15.58 21.76
CA ALA A 272 -7.62 16.26 21.54
C ALA A 272 -7.76 17.49 20.64
#